data_AF-A0A3C1EMI6-F1
#
_entry.id   AF-A0A3C1EMI6-F1
#
_cell.length_a   1.000
_cell.length_b   1.000
_cell.length_c   1.000
_cell.angle_alpha   90.00
_cell.angle_beta   90.00
_cell.angle_gamma   90.00
#
_symmetry.space_group_name_H-M   'P 1'
#
loop_
_entity.id
_entity.type
_entity.pdbx_description
1 polymer ?
#
loop_
_entity_poly.entity_id
_entity_poly.type
_entity_poly.pdbx_seq_one_letter_code
_entity_poly.pdbx_strand_id
1 'polypeptide(L)'
;MSQKEKIRIRGLARIAGSVFGAWGSVVTVKSFYDLFVGEPEANLYAPEKWAFVTRQEWLRYAGFELAYGLALLALAWFAWSYSRFLPEIMERSRQEPEFKLFD
;
A
#
# COMPACT_ATOMS: atom_id res chain seq x y z
N MET A 1 -7.04 37.56 -15.85
CA MET A 1 -7.61 36.94 -14.64
C MET A 1 -7.09 35.50 -14.56
N SER A 2 -6.35 35.15 -13.51
CA SER A 2 -5.90 33.75 -13.31
C SER A 2 -7.13 32.86 -13.12
N GLN A 3 -7.28 31.84 -13.96
CA GLN A 3 -8.33 30.83 -13.74
C GLN A 3 -7.98 30.04 -12.48
N LYS A 4 -8.90 29.99 -11.51
CA LYS A 4 -8.76 29.18 -10.31
C LYS A 4 -9.35 27.79 -10.52
N GLU A 5 -8.61 26.75 -10.17
CA GLU A 5 -9.10 25.37 -10.17
C GLU A 5 -9.44 24.91 -8.74
N LYS A 6 -10.44 24.04 -8.61
CA LYS A 6 -10.88 23.45 -7.34
C LYS A 6 -10.33 22.04 -7.20
N ILE A 7 -9.46 21.81 -6.23
CA ILE A 7 -8.83 20.51 -5.99
C ILE A 7 -9.42 19.87 -4.74
N ARG A 8 -9.86 18.61 -4.83
CA ARG A 8 -10.40 17.82 -3.70
C ARG A 8 -9.28 17.12 -2.90
N ILE A 9 -8.57 17.87 -2.07
CA ILE A 9 -7.37 17.37 -1.36
C ILE A 9 -7.72 16.31 -0.32
N ARG A 10 -8.80 16.50 0.45
CA ARG A 10 -9.27 15.49 1.42
C ARG A 10 -9.61 14.15 0.75
N GLY A 11 -10.20 14.18 -0.43
CA GLY A 11 -10.55 12.98 -1.20
C GLY A 11 -9.32 12.15 -1.54
N LEU A 12 -8.22 12.80 -1.92
CA LEU A 12 -6.95 12.13 -2.23
C LEU A 12 -6.40 11.36 -1.03
N ALA A 13 -6.33 11.99 0.15
CA ALA A 13 -5.86 11.33 1.36
C ALA A 13 -6.74 10.14 1.76
N ARG A 14 -8.07 10.26 1.59
CA ARG A 14 -9.01 9.16 1.85
C ARG A 14 -8.82 7.99 0.90
N ILE A 15 -8.70 8.25 -0.40
CA ILE A 15 -8.49 7.21 -1.42
C ILE A 15 -7.15 6.51 -1.18
N ALA A 16 -6.07 7.26 -0.98
CA ALA A 16 -4.76 6.69 -0.67
C ALA A 16 -4.82 5.83 0.60
N GLY A 17 -5.44 6.34 1.67
CA GLY A 17 -5.65 5.58 2.90
C GLY A 17 -6.44 4.30 2.68
N SER A 18 -7.50 4.33 1.87
CA SER A 18 -8.29 3.13 1.55
C SER A 18 -7.51 2.09 0.75
N VAL A 19 -6.68 2.52 -0.21
CA VAL A 19 -5.82 1.61 -0.99
C VAL A 19 -4.79 0.94 -0.07
N PHE A 20 -4.10 1.73 0.76
CA PHE A 20 -3.15 1.19 1.73
C PHE A 20 -3.82 0.29 2.76
N GLY A 21 -5.02 0.65 3.23
CA GLY A 21 -5.76 -0.12 4.22
C GLY A 21 -6.22 -1.47 3.67
N ALA A 22 -6.80 -1.48 2.47
CA ALA A 22 -7.25 -2.70 1.82
C ALA A 22 -6.07 -3.64 1.51
N TRP A 23 -5.03 -3.13 0.85
CA TRP A 23 -3.86 -3.94 0.50
C TRP A 23 -3.07 -4.40 1.73
N GLY A 24 -2.83 -3.49 2.68
CA GLY A 24 -2.16 -3.79 3.94
C GLY A 24 -2.89 -4.86 4.75
N SER A 25 -4.23 -4.84 4.75
CA SER A 25 -5.03 -5.87 5.43
C SER A 25 -4.87 -7.24 4.78
N VAL A 26 -4.98 -7.32 3.45
CA VAL A 26 -4.84 -8.58 2.70
C VAL A 26 -3.46 -9.19 2.93
N VAL A 27 -2.40 -8.38 2.77
CA VAL A 27 -1.03 -8.85 2.98
C VAL A 27 -0.83 -9.28 4.43
N THR A 28 -1.22 -8.47 5.41
CA THR A 28 -1.04 -8.80 6.84
C THR A 28 -1.68 -10.14 7.21
N VAL A 29 -2.93 -10.38 6.78
CA VAL A 29 -3.63 -11.64 7.04
C VAL A 29 -2.92 -12.83 6.38
N LYS A 30 -2.49 -12.67 5.12
CA LYS A 30 -1.74 -13.70 4.40
C LYS A 30 -0.39 -13.99 5.08
N SER A 31 0.34 -12.97 5.52
CA SER A 31 1.61 -13.15 6.22
C SER A 31 1.46 -13.87 7.56
N PHE A 32 0.38 -13.60 8.30
CA PHE A 32 0.07 -14.35 9.52
C PHE A 32 -0.22 -15.83 9.21
N TYR A 33 -0.96 -16.10 8.14
CA TYR A 33 -1.16 -17.48 7.67
C TYR A 33 0.20 -18.13 7.36
N ASP A 34 1.06 -17.47 6.59
CA ASP A 34 2.37 -18.02 6.20
C ASP A 34 3.34 -18.24 7.37
N LEU A 35 3.28 -17.40 8.40
CA LEU A 35 4.11 -17.54 9.60
C LEU A 35 3.73 -18.75 10.45
N PHE A 36 2.45 -19.09 10.54
CA PHE A 36 1.95 -20.09 11.49
C PHE A 36 1.50 -21.40 10.85
N VAL A 37 1.01 -21.37 9.62
CA VAL A 37 0.35 -22.51 8.97
C VAL A 37 0.87 -22.74 7.55
N GLY A 38 1.13 -21.66 6.81
CA GLY A 38 1.43 -21.72 5.39
C GLY A 38 2.80 -22.29 5.05
N GLU A 39 2.92 -22.69 3.80
CA GLU A 39 4.10 -23.32 3.23
C GLU A 39 4.33 -22.80 1.82
N PRO A 40 5.59 -22.74 1.36
CA PRO A 40 5.90 -22.27 0.01
C PRO A 40 5.29 -23.22 -1.02
N GLU A 41 4.68 -22.67 -2.06
CA GLU A 41 4.18 -23.44 -3.22
C GLU A 41 5.28 -24.29 -3.87
N ALA A 42 6.55 -23.88 -3.71
CA ALA A 42 7.72 -24.66 -4.14
C ALA A 42 7.73 -26.09 -3.57
N ASN A 43 7.09 -26.35 -2.42
CA ASN A 43 6.94 -27.70 -1.85
C ASN A 43 6.15 -28.64 -2.77
N LEU A 44 5.26 -28.14 -3.63
CA LEU A 44 4.50 -28.95 -4.59
C LEU A 44 5.38 -29.53 -5.71
N TYR A 45 6.53 -28.89 -5.97
CA TYR A 45 7.46 -29.24 -7.04
C TYR A 45 8.77 -29.83 -6.50
N ALA A 46 8.94 -29.85 -5.17
CA ALA A 46 10.15 -30.31 -4.53
C ALA A 46 10.13 -31.83 -4.32
N PRO A 47 11.28 -32.53 -4.48
CA PRO A 47 11.39 -33.96 -4.16
C PRO A 47 11.09 -34.24 -2.69
N GLU A 48 11.47 -33.30 -1.82
CA GLU A 48 11.18 -33.32 -0.39
C GLU A 48 10.74 -31.92 0.06
N LYS A 49 9.93 -31.89 1.11
CA LYS A 49 9.44 -30.64 1.71
C LYS A 49 10.61 -29.79 2.19
N TRP A 50 10.59 -28.49 1.87
CA TRP A 50 11.65 -27.53 2.22
C TRP A 50 12.99 -27.72 1.51
N ALA A 51 13.06 -28.52 0.44
CA ALA A 51 14.30 -28.73 -0.31
C ALA A 51 14.73 -27.50 -1.13
N PHE A 52 13.78 -26.72 -1.67
CA PHE A 52 14.07 -25.53 -2.47
C PHE A 52 14.05 -24.22 -1.67
N VAL A 53 13.06 -24.08 -0.79
CA VAL A 53 12.94 -22.94 0.12
C VAL A 53 13.00 -23.52 1.51
N THR A 54 14.01 -23.15 2.28
CA THR A 54 14.14 -23.63 3.65
C THR A 54 13.10 -22.97 4.55
N ARG A 55 12.80 -23.62 5.69
CA ARG A 55 11.88 -23.04 6.69
C ARG A 55 12.34 -21.66 7.18
N GLN A 56 13.65 -21.46 7.31
CA GLN A 56 14.20 -20.17 7.75
C GLN A 56 13.99 -19.07 6.70
N GLU A 57 14.19 -19.39 5.42
CA GLU A 57 13.94 -18.44 4.33
C GLU A 57 12.45 -18.10 4.22
N TRP A 58 11.58 -19.10 4.37
CA TRP A 58 10.14 -18.89 4.40
C TRP A 58 9.71 -17.98 5.55
N LEU A 59 10.17 -18.24 6.78
CA LEU A 59 9.85 -17.40 7.93
C LEU A 59 10.39 -15.97 7.78
N ARG A 60 11.57 -15.81 7.18
CA ARG A 60 12.12 -14.48 6.88
C ARG A 60 11.25 -13.74 5.87
N TYR A 61 10.79 -14.42 4.82
CA TYR A 61 9.90 -13.86 3.81
C TYR A 61 8.53 -13.48 4.40
N ALA A 62 7.88 -14.40 5.12
CA ALA A 62 6.60 -14.14 5.77
C ALA A 62 6.70 -13.02 6.82
N GLY A 63 7.83 -12.95 7.55
CA GLY A 63 8.11 -11.85 8.47
C GLY A 63 8.27 -10.50 7.76
N PHE A 64 8.95 -10.47 6.60
CA PHE A 64 9.04 -9.28 5.76
C PHE A 64 7.65 -8.84 5.26
N GLU A 65 6.85 -9.77 4.75
CA GLU A 65 5.50 -9.45 4.28
C GLU A 65 4.61 -8.93 5.41
N LEU A 66 4.73 -9.48 6.62
CA LEU A 66 4.00 -8.98 7.79
C LEU A 66 4.42 -7.54 8.11
N ALA A 67 5.72 -7.26 8.16
CA ALA A 67 6.22 -5.89 8.40
C ALA A 67 5.75 -4.91 7.32
N TYR A 68 5.75 -5.32 6.05
CA TYR A 68 5.25 -4.53 4.93
C TYR A 68 3.73 -4.26 5.05
N GLY A 69 2.93 -5.29 5.34
CA GLY A 69 1.49 -5.15 5.55
C GLY A 69 1.15 -4.19 6.69
N LEU A 70 1.85 -4.32 7.82
CA LEU A 70 1.68 -3.43 8.97
C LEU A 70 2.11 -1.99 8.66
N ALA A 71 3.18 -1.79 7.89
CA ALA A 71 3.59 -0.46 7.44
C ALA A 71 2.52 0.20 6.57
N LEU A 72 1.89 -0.55 5.66
CA LEU A 72 0.75 -0.05 4.87
C LEU A 72 -0.45 0.31 5.74
N LEU A 73 -0.78 -0.50 6.74
CA LEU A 73 -1.85 -0.19 7.69
C LEU A 73 -1.55 1.07 8.51
N ALA A 74 -0.29 1.27 8.91
CA ALA A 74 0.14 2.49 9.58
C ALA A 74 -0.01 3.72 8.66
N LEU A 75 0.37 3.61 7.38
CA LEU A 75 0.16 4.66 6.39
C LEU A 75 -1.32 4.94 6.13
N ALA A 76 -2.15 3.89 6.08
CA ALA A 76 -3.60 4.02 5.93
C ALA A 76 -4.20 4.81 7.10
N TRP A 77 -3.85 4.41 8.33
CA TRP A 77 -4.28 5.09 9.54
C TRP A 77 -3.81 6.54 9.58
N PHE A 78 -2.55 6.80 9.21
CA PHE A 78 -2.01 8.15 9.12
C PHE A 78 -2.76 8.99 8.09
N ALA A 79 -2.96 8.49 6.86
CA ALA A 79 -3.64 9.21 5.79
C ALA A 79 -5.10 9.54 6.15
N TRP A 80 -5.82 8.58 6.75
CA TRP A 80 -7.19 8.81 7.22
C TRP A 80 -7.25 9.79 8.38
N SER A 81 -6.35 9.69 9.35
CA SER A 81 -6.28 10.63 10.48
C SER A 81 -5.95 12.03 9.99
N TYR A 82 -4.97 12.15 9.09
CA TYR A 82 -4.55 13.42 8.49
C TYR A 82 -5.67 14.03 7.63
N SER A 83 -6.47 13.22 6.93
CA SER A 83 -7.58 13.70 6.10
C SER A 83 -8.61 14.54 6.88
N ARG A 84 -8.71 14.36 8.19
CA ARG A 84 -9.63 15.13 9.06
C ARG A 84 -9.21 16.60 9.17
N PHE A 85 -7.91 16.89 9.04
CA PHE A 85 -7.37 18.25 9.10
C PHE A 85 -7.38 18.95 7.73
N LEU A 86 -7.60 18.21 6.65
CA LEU A 86 -7.55 18.76 5.30
C LEU A 86 -8.88 19.42 4.90
N PRO A 87 -8.84 20.56 4.20
CA PRO A 87 -10.04 21.14 3.60
C PRO A 87 -10.57 20.23 2.48
N GLU A 88 -11.88 20.24 2.29
CA GLU A 88 -12.51 19.42 1.25
C GLU A 88 -12.16 19.89 -0.16
N ILE A 89 -12.06 21.21 -0.34
CA ILE A 89 -11.73 21.87 -1.60
C ILE A 89 -10.69 22.94 -1.31
N MET A 90 -9.63 22.98 -2.13
CA MET A 90 -8.66 24.07 -2.15
C MET A 90 -8.68 24.73 -3.52
N GLU A 91 -8.68 26.06 -3.55
CA GLU A 91 -8.52 26.83 -4.78
C GLU A 91 -7.03 26.99 -5.07
N ARG A 92 -6.59 26.62 -6.26
CA ARG A 92 -5.22 26.84 -6.76
C ARG A 92 -5.28 27.69 -8.02
N SER A 93 -4.33 28.60 -8.22
CA SER A 93 -4.14 29.25 -9.52
C SER A 93 -3.74 28.19 -10.54
N ARG A 94 -4.50 28.02 -11.61
CA ARG A 94 -4.18 27.09 -12.69
C ARG A 94 -2.78 27.42 -13.21
N GLN A 95 -1.84 26.49 -13.03
CA GLN A 95 -0.55 26.56 -13.70
C GLN A 95 -0.74 26.02 -15.10
N GLU A 96 -0.32 26.77 -16.13
CA GLU A 96 -0.23 26.20 -17.46
C GLU A 96 0.82 25.09 -17.45
N PRO A 97 0.57 23.96 -18.13
CA PRO A 97 1.55 22.89 -18.21
C PRO A 97 2.81 23.43 -18.88
N GLU A 98 3.94 23.38 -18.18
CA GLU A 98 5.26 23.80 -18.67
C GLU A 98 5.72 22.97 -19.89
N PHE A 99 5.10 21.80 -20.10
CA PHE A 99 5.34 20.92 -21.23
C PHE A 99 4.07 20.74 -22.06
N LYS A 100 4.09 21.26 -23.29
CA LYS A 100 3.20 20.80 -24.36
C LYS A 100 3.91 19.65 -25.06
N LEU A 101 3.42 18.44 -24.89
CA LEU A 101 4.03 17.22 -25.44
C LEU A 101 4.03 17.14 -26.98
N PHE A 102 3.47 18.15 -27.66
CA PHE A 102 3.19 18.16 -29.10
C PHE A 102 3.42 19.54 -29.77
N ASP A 103 4.22 20.42 -29.17
CA ASP A 103 4.75 21.60 -29.90
C ASP A 103 6.08 21.25 -30.58
#